data_AF-A0A1H0VE59-F1
#
_entry.id   AF-A0A1H0VE59-F1
#
_cell.length_a   1.000
_cell.length_b   1.000
_cell.length_c   1.000
_cell.angle_alpha   90.00
_cell.angle_beta   90.00
_cell.angle_gamma   90.00
#
_symmetry.space_group_name_H-M   'P 1'
#
loop_
_entity.id
_entity.type
_entity.pdbx_description
1 polymer ?
#
loop_
_entity_poly.entity_id
_entity_poly.type
_entity_poly.pdbx_seq_one_letter_code
_entity_poly.pdbx_strand_id
1 'polypeptide(L)'
;MAHSTTILNQIASFFSRYDFEKLAHKHHCGQKFRSFNRWSQFLAMTIAQLTSRKSLRDLVGNIQVQKKRMYHQGDNQTGRFDTCR
;
A
#
# COMPACT_ATOMS: atom_id res chain seq x y z
N MET A 1 12.90 11.68 -17.10
CA MET A 1 12.64 10.86 -15.89
C MET A 1 11.80 9.67 -16.30
N ALA A 2 12.34 8.45 -16.23
CA ALA A 2 11.62 7.26 -16.67
C ALA A 2 10.46 7.00 -15.71
N HIS A 3 9.23 7.30 -16.14
CA HIS A 3 8.00 6.92 -15.46
C HIS A 3 7.99 5.39 -15.40
N SER A 4 8.50 4.82 -14.32
CA SER A 4 8.59 3.37 -14.16
C SER A 4 7.19 2.87 -13.85
N THR A 5 6.43 2.59 -14.91
CA THR A 5 5.11 1.98 -14.85
C THR A 5 5.27 0.55 -14.35
N THR A 6 5.29 0.38 -13.03
CA THR A 6 5.30 -0.96 -12.44
C THR A 6 3.98 -1.66 -12.77
N ILE A 7 4.00 -2.99 -12.89
CA ILE A 7 2.75 -3.79 -12.98
C ILE A 7 1.82 -3.43 -11.83
N LEU A 8 2.37 -3.11 -10.66
CA LEU A 8 1.61 -2.59 -9.54
C LEU A 8 0.92 -1.25 -9.84
N ASN A 9 1.56 -0.31 -10.54
CA ASN A 9 0.90 0.93 -10.93
C ASN A 9 -0.27 0.66 -11.88
N GLN A 10 -0.12 -0.30 -12.79
CA GLN A 10 -1.20 -0.70 -13.71
C GLN A 10 -2.35 -1.33 -12.94
N ILE A 11 -2.06 -2.24 -12.00
CA ILE A 11 -3.08 -2.86 -11.14
C ILE A 11 -3.77 -1.80 -10.28
N ALA A 12 -3.01 -0.89 -9.67
CA ALA A 12 -3.54 0.20 -8.86
C ALA A 12 -4.42 1.15 -9.69
N SER A 13 -4.10 1.35 -10.97
CA SER A 13 -4.87 2.23 -11.86
C SER A 13 -6.28 1.71 -12.21
N PHE A 14 -6.54 0.41 -12.04
CA PHE A 14 -7.91 -0.12 -12.14
C PHE A 14 -8.81 0.34 -10.99
N PHE A 15 -8.22 0.79 -9.88
CA PHE A 15 -8.95 1.24 -8.71
C PHE A 15 -8.89 2.77 -8.63
N SER A 16 -10.06 3.42 -8.63
CA SER A 16 -10.16 4.85 -8.36
C SER A 16 -9.70 5.14 -6.93
N ARG A 17 -8.56 5.82 -6.78
CA ARG A 17 -8.01 6.20 -5.47
C ARG A 17 -9.00 7.06 -4.68
N TYR A 18 -9.72 7.94 -5.35
CA TYR A 18 -10.71 8.81 -4.72
C TYR A 18 -11.87 8.04 -4.10
N ASP A 19 -12.46 7.10 -4.85
CA ASP A 19 -13.57 6.29 -4.36
C ASP A 19 -13.13 5.35 -3.25
N PHE A 20 -11.92 4.80 -3.37
CA PHE A 20 -11.31 4.00 -2.31
C PHE A 20 -11.13 4.81 -1.03
N GLU A 21 -10.52 6.00 -1.10
CA GLU A 21 -10.30 6.85 0.08
C GLU A 21 -11.63 7.27 0.72
N LYS A 22 -12.66 7.57 -0.08
CA LYS A 22 -14.02 7.86 0.41
C LYS A 22 -14.61 6.70 1.19
N LEU A 23 -14.51 5.47 0.67
CA LEU A 23 -14.97 4.26 1.36
C LEU A 23 -14.11 3.94 2.58
N ALA A 24 -12.80 4.09 2.47
CA ALA A 24 -11.86 3.86 3.55
C ALA A 24 -12.15 4.80 4.72
N HIS A 25 -12.47 6.07 4.48
CA HIS A 25 -12.91 7.01 5.50
C HIS A 25 -14.26 6.62 6.10
N LYS A 26 -15.24 6.23 5.27
CA LYS A 26 -16.56 5.80 5.73
C LYS A 26 -16.50 4.58 6.67
N HIS A 27 -15.60 3.64 6.37
CA HIS A 27 -15.45 2.39 7.12
C HIS A 27 -14.28 2.42 8.11
N HIS A 28 -13.58 3.54 8.26
CA HIS A 28 -12.52 3.65 9.25
C HIS A 28 -13.12 3.82 10.63
N CYS A 29 -12.99 2.76 11.43
CA CYS A 29 -13.25 2.78 12.86
C CYS A 29 -11.94 2.49 13.60
N GLY A 30 -11.62 3.27 14.64
CA GLY A 30 -10.45 3.05 15.50
C GLY A 30 -9.42 4.17 15.47
N GLN A 31 -8.20 3.84 15.87
CA GLN A 31 -7.09 4.80 16.00
C GLN A 31 -6.56 5.25 14.64
N LYS A 32 -6.12 6.52 14.57
CA LYS A 32 -5.41 7.05 13.41
C LYS A 32 -4.11 6.29 13.18
N PHE A 33 -3.81 6.01 11.92
CA PHE A 33 -2.52 5.44 11.55
C PHE A 33 -1.39 6.44 11.79
N ARG A 34 -0.25 5.95 12.25
CA ARG A 34 0.95 6.78 12.50
C ARG A 34 1.81 7.00 11.26
N SER A 35 1.99 5.96 10.45
CA SER A 35 2.97 5.92 9.37
C SER A 35 2.45 5.23 8.09
N PHE A 36 1.18 4.85 8.09
CA PHE A 36 0.59 4.02 7.04
C PHE A 36 -0.78 4.59 6.69
N ASN A 37 -1.30 4.40 5.49
CA ASN A 37 -2.69 4.75 5.19
C ASN A 37 -3.42 3.52 4.64
N ARG A 38 -4.75 3.58 4.56
CA ARG A 38 -5.53 2.43 4.08
C ARG A 38 -5.18 2.06 2.63
N TRP A 39 -4.74 3.02 1.82
CA TRP A 39 -4.30 2.80 0.46
C TRP A 39 -2.99 2.01 0.38
N SER A 40 -1.98 2.38 1.18
CA SER A 40 -0.73 1.64 1.31
C SER A 40 -0.97 0.24 1.87
N GLN A 41 -1.95 0.07 2.77
CA GLN A 41 -2.38 -1.24 3.26
C GLN A 41 -2.98 -2.12 2.18
N PHE A 42 -3.90 -1.56 1.40
CA PHE A 42 -4.50 -2.25 0.28
C PHE A 42 -3.42 -2.71 -0.71
N LEU A 43 -2.57 -1.79 -1.18
CA LEU A 43 -1.49 -2.11 -2.11
C LEU A 43 -0.55 -3.19 -1.57
N ALA A 44 -0.18 -3.11 -0.29
CA ALA A 44 0.65 -4.12 0.33
C ALA A 44 -0.02 -5.50 0.34
N MET A 45 -1.30 -5.60 0.70
CA MET A 45 -2.03 -6.87 0.68
C MET A 45 -2.19 -7.41 -0.75
N THR A 46 -2.42 -6.54 -1.73
CA THR A 46 -2.47 -6.92 -3.15
C THR A 46 -1.14 -7.49 -3.62
N ILE A 47 0.00 -6.88 -3.27
CA ILE A 47 1.32 -7.44 -3.57
C ILE A 47 1.50 -8.80 -2.91
N ALA A 48 1.11 -8.93 -1.64
CA ALA A 48 1.24 -10.18 -0.90
C ALA A 48 0.50 -11.33 -1.58
N GLN A 49 -0.74 -11.06 -2.02
CA GLN A 49 -1.58 -12.01 -2.73
C GLN A 49 -0.99 -12.37 -4.10
N LEU A 50 -0.59 -11.38 -4.90
CA LEU A 50 -0.02 -11.61 -6.24
C LEU A 50 1.33 -12.34 -6.20
N THR A 51 2.11 -12.14 -5.15
CA THR A 51 3.42 -12.79 -4.97
C THR A 51 3.32 -14.09 -4.16
N SER A 52 2.10 -14.51 -3.79
CA SER A 52 1.83 -15.67 -2.93
C SER A 52 2.69 -15.71 -1.66
N ARG A 53 3.06 -14.53 -1.12
CA ARG A 53 3.91 -14.42 0.07
C ARG A 53 3.04 -14.63 1.31
N LYS A 54 3.39 -15.63 2.10
CA LYS A 54 2.70 -15.99 3.36
C LYS A 54 3.24 -15.25 4.58
N SER A 55 4.45 -14.70 4.50
CA SER A 55 5.12 -13.99 5.60
C SER A 55 4.95 -12.48 5.48
N LEU A 56 4.35 -11.86 6.50
CA LEU A 56 4.25 -10.41 6.61
C LEU A 56 5.65 -9.76 6.60
N ARG A 57 6.66 -10.41 7.18
CA ARG A 57 8.04 -9.92 7.21
C ARG A 57 8.65 -9.85 5.81
N ASP A 58 8.44 -10.87 4.99
CA ASP A 58 8.95 -10.89 3.61
C ASP A 58 8.26 -9.83 2.75
N LEU A 59 6.98 -9.60 3.00
CA LEU A 59 6.21 -8.54 2.35
C LEU A 59 6.76 -7.16 2.73
N VAL A 60 6.98 -6.90 4.03
CA VAL A 60 7.56 -5.64 4.52
C VAL A 60 8.93 -5.41 3.90
N GLY A 61 9.81 -6.42 3.90
CA GLY A 61 11.14 -6.31 3.34
C GLY A 61 11.11 -5.96 1.84
N ASN A 62 10.22 -6.59 1.07
CA ASN A 62 10.11 -6.34 -0.36
C ASN A 62 9.55 -4.93 -0.66
N ILE A 63 8.53 -4.48 0.07
CA ILE A 63 7.99 -3.11 -0.05
C ILE A 63 9.06 -2.09 0.36
N GLN A 64 9.84 -2.37 1.40
CA GLN A 64 10.90 -1.50 1.88
C GLN A 64 12.04 -1.34 0.86
N VAL A 65 12.39 -2.41 0.14
CA VAL A 65 13.33 -2.35 -0.99
C VAL A 65 12.75 -1.59 -2.18
N GLN A 66 11.44 -1.71 -2.43
CA GLN A 66 10.75 -1.01 -3.52
C GLN A 66 10.30 0.42 -3.18
N LYS A 67 10.54 0.92 -1.96
CA LYS A 67 10.14 2.26 -1.49
C LYS A 67 10.48 3.38 -2.45
N LYS A 68 11.70 3.37 -3.02
CA LYS A 68 12.13 4.40 -3.98
C LYS A 68 11.24 4.46 -5.23
N ARG A 69 10.69 3.33 -5.66
CA ARG A 69 9.78 3.23 -6.81
C ARG A 69 8.34 3.59 -6.45
N MET A 70 7.90 3.32 -5.22
CA MET A 70 6.53 3.59 -4.75
C MET A 70 6.33 4.99 -4.15
N TYR A 71 7.43 5.71 -3.87
CA TYR A 71 7.39 7.07 -3.30
C TYR A 71 6.52 8.02 -4.13
N HIS A 72 6.58 7.90 -5.46
CA HIS A 72 5.80 8.76 -6.37
C HIS A 72 4.33 8.33 -6.51
N GLN A 73 3.95 7.15 -5.97
CA GLN A 73 2.57 6.66 -5.92
C GLN A 73 1.87 6.99 -4.58
N GLY A 74 2.53 7.76 -3.71
CA GLY A 74 1.97 8.24 -2.45
C GLY A 74 2.25 7.34 -1.24
N ASP A 75 3.23 6.44 -1.33
CA ASP A 75 3.70 5.63 -0.19
C ASP A 75 4.77 6.40 0.61
N ASN A 76 4.32 7.29 1.50
CA ASN A 76 5.21 7.98 2.43
C ASN A 76 5.51 7.07 3.63
N GLN A 77 6.72 6.52 3.64
CA GLN A 77 7.37 5.81 4.77
C GLN A 77 6.50 4.84 5.54
N THR A 78 6.46 3.60 5.08
CA THR A 78 5.84 2.49 5.81
C THR A 78 6.84 1.94 6.83
N GLY A 79 6.74 2.37 8.09
CA GLY A 79 7.65 1.98 9.17
C GLY A 79 7.25 0.69 9.89
N ARG A 80 5.93 0.41 9.97
CA ARG A 80 5.35 -0.79 10.57
C ARG A 80 3.97 -1.05 9.94
N PHE A 81 3.61 -2.31 9.73
CA PHE A 81 2.23 -2.71 9.43
C PHE A 81 1.43 -2.63 10.72
N ASP A 82 1.04 -1.43 11.10
CA ASP A 82 0.15 -1.23 12.23
C ASP A 82 -1.27 -1.53 11.72
N THR A 83 -1.72 -2.77 11.93
CA THR A 83 -3.13 -3.11 11.80
C THR A 83 -3.88 -2.31 12.86
N CYS A 84 -4.83 -1.45 12.46
CA CYS A 84 -5.83 -0.93 13.40
C CYS A 84 -6.43 -2.12 14.14
N ARG A 85 -6.24 -2.14 15.46
CA ARG A 85 -6.99 -3.00 16.35
C ARG A 85 -8.40 -2.46 16.50
#